data_AF-A0A349M4G0-F1
#
_entry.id   AF-A0A349M4G0-F1
#
_cell.length_a   1.000
_cell.length_b   1.000
_cell.length_c   1.000
_cell.angle_alpha   90.00
_cell.angle_beta   90.00
_cell.angle_gamma   90.00
#
_symmetry.space_group_name_H-M   'P 1'
#
loop_
_entity.id
_entity.type
_entity.pdbx_description
1 polymer ?
#
loop_
_entity_poly.entity_id
_entity_poly.type
_entity_poly.pdbx_seq_one_letter_code
_entity_poly.pdbx_strand_id
1 'polypeptide(L)'
;MSRKDYERLCSELDNTRQKDHPHAYETLSQEKREALQYWIERAIQSALKTDERHSSYGLKHEYERETKLYVSHAQFKGAMLIAGYLPTEKGEQNWHFKIKPAYDEKSFSHDIASQNKRLRLPAYRSTPQGEQDPGLNALAQKVLASHRGDDTYAVMI
;
A
#
# COMPACT_ATOMS: atom_id res chain seq x y z
N MET A 1 1.38 -11.70 9.08
CA MET A 1 2.47 -12.72 9.02
C MET A 1 3.37 -12.60 10.24
N SER A 2 4.04 -13.67 10.71
CA SER A 2 5.00 -13.54 11.82
C SER A 2 6.31 -12.87 11.36
N ARG A 3 7.03 -12.19 12.26
CA ARG A 3 8.32 -11.56 11.93
C ARG A 3 9.34 -12.57 11.37
N LYS A 4 9.41 -13.77 11.95
CA LYS A 4 10.33 -14.82 11.51
C LYS A 4 10.03 -15.29 10.08
N ASP A 5 8.73 -15.41 9.74
CA ASP A 5 8.33 -15.78 8.38
C ASP A 5 8.67 -14.67 7.37
N TYR A 6 8.50 -13.42 7.77
CA TYR A 6 8.88 -12.26 6.95
C TYR A 6 10.38 -12.17 6.70
N GLU A 7 11.20 -12.34 7.74
CA GLU A 7 12.66 -12.37 7.61
C GLU A 7 13.10 -13.53 6.70
N ARG A 8 12.53 -14.72 6.88
CA ARG A 8 12.79 -15.87 6.02
C ARG A 8 12.45 -15.58 4.55
N LEU A 9 11.28 -15.00 4.28
CA LEU A 9 10.89 -14.65 2.90
C LEU A 9 11.81 -13.60 2.30
N CYS A 10 12.23 -12.59 3.07
CA CYS A 10 13.23 -11.63 2.63
C CYS A 10 14.53 -12.34 2.23
N SER A 11 15.05 -13.23 3.08
CA SER A 11 16.28 -13.99 2.78
C SER A 11 16.13 -14.92 1.56
N GLU A 12 14.94 -15.48 1.32
CA GLU A 12 14.68 -16.25 0.10
C GLU A 12 14.75 -15.37 -1.17
N LEU A 13 14.35 -14.10 -1.07
CA LEU A 13 14.34 -13.14 -2.18
C LEU A 13 15.72 -12.52 -2.45
N ASP A 14 16.62 -12.48 -1.46
CA ASP A 14 18.01 -12.09 -1.67
C ASP A 14 18.68 -12.98 -2.76
N ASN A 15 18.33 -14.27 -2.78
CA ASN A 15 18.86 -15.24 -3.75
C ASN A 15 18.36 -15.04 -5.18
N THR A 16 17.29 -14.26 -5.40
CA THR A 16 16.67 -14.08 -6.72
C THR A 16 17.08 -12.78 -7.42
N ARG A 17 18.03 -12.01 -6.85
CA ARG A 17 18.40 -10.65 -7.31
C ARG A 17 17.20 -9.71 -7.37
N GLN A 18 16.27 -9.85 -6.45
CA GLN A 18 15.04 -9.05 -6.38
C GLN A 18 15.37 -7.55 -6.34
N LYS A 19 14.90 -6.80 -7.33
CA LYS A 19 14.87 -5.33 -7.28
C LYS A 19 13.80 -4.86 -6.30
N ASP A 20 14.03 -3.72 -5.67
CA ASP A 20 13.11 -3.15 -4.67
C ASP A 20 12.88 -4.14 -3.52
N HIS A 21 13.96 -4.45 -2.80
CA HIS A 21 13.96 -5.51 -1.79
C HIS A 21 12.98 -5.20 -0.63
N PRO A 22 12.07 -6.11 -0.26
CA PRO A 22 11.01 -5.85 0.71
C PRO A 22 11.50 -5.48 2.12
N HIS A 23 12.74 -5.80 2.47
CA HIS A 23 13.37 -5.41 3.73
C HIS A 23 13.40 -3.88 3.94
N ALA A 24 13.28 -3.09 2.86
CA ALA A 24 13.15 -1.64 2.95
C ALA A 24 11.93 -1.19 3.78
N TYR A 25 10.91 -2.04 3.98
CA TYR A 25 9.80 -1.75 4.89
C TYR A 25 10.27 -1.42 6.32
N GLU A 26 11.36 -2.05 6.78
CA GLU A 26 11.93 -1.82 8.11
C GLU A 26 12.60 -0.44 8.27
N THR A 27 12.70 0.35 7.20
CA THR A 27 13.19 1.75 7.28
C THR A 27 12.06 2.75 7.46
N LEU A 28 10.79 2.34 7.35
CA LEU A 28 9.65 3.23 7.59
C LEU A 28 9.57 3.59 9.08
N SER A 29 9.18 4.84 9.37
CA SER A 29 8.77 5.22 10.74
C SER A 29 7.56 4.41 11.18
N GLN A 30 7.36 4.29 12.48
CA GLN A 30 6.23 3.55 13.05
C GLN A 30 4.89 4.08 12.53
N GLU A 31 4.73 5.41 12.46
CA GLU A 31 3.51 6.06 11.98
C GLU A 31 3.25 5.77 10.49
N LYS A 32 4.31 5.75 9.66
CA LYS A 32 4.17 5.40 8.24
C LYS A 32 3.78 3.93 8.06
N ARG A 33 4.33 3.03 8.88
CA ARG A 33 3.93 1.61 8.89
C ARG A 33 2.47 1.47 9.29
N GLU A 34 2.03 2.17 10.33
CA GLU A 34 0.63 2.17 10.79
C GLU A 34 -0.32 2.64 9.69
N ALA A 35 -0.04 3.79 9.07
CA ALA A 35 -0.87 4.32 7.99
C ALA A 35 -0.94 3.36 6.78
N LEU A 36 0.20 2.78 6.39
CA LEU A 36 0.27 1.86 5.27
C LEU A 36 -0.46 0.53 5.54
N GLN A 37 -0.27 -0.06 6.72
CA GLN A 37 -0.98 -1.30 7.09
C GLN A 37 -2.48 -1.05 7.23
N TYR A 38 -2.89 0.05 7.86
CA TYR A 38 -4.29 0.43 7.97
C TYR A 38 -4.96 0.56 6.60
N TRP A 39 -4.27 1.18 5.62
CA TRP A 39 -4.78 1.26 4.26
C TRP A 39 -4.89 -0.12 3.59
N ILE A 40 -3.86 -0.95 3.68
CA ILE A 40 -3.85 -2.31 3.09
C ILE A 40 -5.02 -3.13 3.63
N GLU A 41 -5.24 -3.13 4.95
CA GLU A 41 -6.30 -3.90 5.61
C GLU A 41 -7.71 -3.50 5.14
N ARG A 42 -7.91 -2.24 4.76
CA ARG A 42 -9.22 -1.69 4.37
C ARG A 42 -9.45 -1.65 2.88
N ALA A 43 -8.39 -1.45 2.10
CA ALA A 43 -8.48 -1.34 0.65
C ALA A 43 -8.40 -2.70 -0.05
N ILE A 44 -7.72 -3.68 0.55
CA ILE A 44 -7.36 -4.94 -0.12
C ILE A 44 -8.02 -6.13 0.60
N GLN A 45 -8.65 -7.00 -0.19
CA GLN A 45 -9.12 -8.31 0.26
C GLN A 45 -8.44 -9.43 -0.50
N SER A 46 -8.32 -10.59 0.14
CA SER A 46 -7.87 -11.82 -0.53
C SER A 46 -8.86 -12.25 -1.63
N ALA A 47 -8.34 -12.83 -2.70
CA ALA A 47 -9.13 -13.37 -3.80
C ALA A 47 -8.63 -14.76 -4.22
N LEU A 48 -9.44 -15.48 -5.00
CA LEU A 48 -9.03 -16.76 -5.58
C LEU A 48 -8.15 -16.58 -6.84
N LYS A 49 -8.36 -15.48 -7.56
CA LYS A 49 -7.67 -15.14 -8.82
C LYS A 49 -6.67 -14.02 -8.58
N THR A 50 -5.62 -14.01 -9.38
CA THR A 50 -4.63 -12.92 -9.42
C THR A 50 -5.24 -11.65 -10.00
N ASP A 51 -4.92 -10.50 -9.41
CA ASP A 51 -5.16 -9.20 -10.04
C ASP A 51 -4.01 -8.86 -11.00
N GLU A 52 -4.18 -9.23 -12.26
CA GLU A 52 -3.23 -8.95 -13.33
C GLU A 52 -3.22 -7.47 -13.76
N ARG A 53 -4.18 -6.66 -13.30
CA ARG A 53 -4.31 -5.25 -13.70
C ARG A 53 -3.56 -4.32 -12.78
N HIS A 54 -3.47 -4.65 -11.49
CA HIS A 54 -2.85 -3.80 -10.47
C HIS A 54 -1.67 -4.52 -9.82
N SER A 55 -0.46 -4.21 -10.30
CA SER A 55 0.77 -4.64 -9.65
C SER A 55 1.03 -3.86 -8.37
N SER A 56 1.97 -4.32 -7.55
CA SER A 56 2.53 -3.60 -6.39
C SER A 56 2.89 -2.15 -6.69
N TYR A 57 3.37 -1.84 -7.90
CA TYR A 57 3.66 -0.45 -8.31
C TYR A 57 2.38 0.37 -8.47
N GLY A 58 1.36 -0.20 -9.10
CA GLY A 58 0.05 0.43 -9.26
C GLY A 58 -0.64 0.66 -7.91
N LEU A 59 -0.66 -0.36 -7.05
CA LEU A 59 -1.26 -0.31 -5.71
C LEU A 59 -0.56 0.71 -4.80
N LYS A 60 0.77 0.76 -4.85
CA LYS A 60 1.55 1.80 -4.16
C LYS A 60 1.06 3.19 -4.55
N HIS A 61 0.85 3.45 -5.83
CA HIS A 61 0.32 4.75 -6.28
C HIS A 61 -1.13 5.01 -5.86
N GLU A 62 -1.97 3.99 -5.69
CA GLU A 62 -3.31 4.17 -5.10
C GLU A 62 -3.22 4.67 -3.66
N TYR A 63 -2.36 4.03 -2.85
CA TYR A 63 -2.07 4.46 -1.48
C TYR A 63 -1.57 5.91 -1.42
N GLU A 64 -0.58 6.27 -2.24
CA GLU A 64 -0.04 7.64 -2.24
C GLU A 64 -1.06 8.68 -2.71
N ARG A 65 -1.93 8.33 -3.66
CA ARG A 65 -3.01 9.21 -4.12
C ARG A 65 -3.98 9.55 -3.00
N GLU A 66 -4.34 8.56 -2.19
CA GLU A 66 -5.32 8.70 -1.11
C GLU A 66 -4.72 9.41 0.12
N THR A 67 -3.49 9.03 0.51
CA THR A 67 -2.87 9.51 1.77
C THR A 67 -1.95 10.72 1.61
N LYS A 68 -1.47 11.00 0.40
CA LYS A 68 -0.36 11.93 0.11
C LYS A 68 0.97 11.56 0.78
N LEU A 69 1.08 10.37 1.35
CA LEU A 69 2.32 9.87 1.94
C LEU A 69 3.09 9.09 0.88
N TYR A 70 4.36 9.44 0.69
CA TYR A 70 5.25 8.69 -0.18
C TYR A 70 5.78 7.41 0.51
N VAL A 71 5.80 6.31 -0.23
CA VAL A 71 6.50 5.07 0.13
C VAL A 71 7.23 4.55 -1.10
N SER A 72 8.45 4.02 -0.96
CA SER A 72 9.11 3.37 -2.10
C SER A 72 8.37 2.10 -2.53
N HIS A 73 8.62 1.65 -3.76
CA HIS A 73 8.07 0.38 -4.26
C HIS A 73 8.52 -0.81 -3.39
N ALA A 74 9.77 -0.78 -2.91
CA ALA A 74 10.36 -1.75 -2.00
C ALA A 74 9.62 -1.81 -0.65
N GLN A 75 9.35 -0.64 -0.05
CA GLN A 75 8.60 -0.52 1.20
C GLN A 75 7.18 -1.04 1.07
N PHE A 76 6.49 -0.72 -0.04
CA PHE A 76 5.13 -1.21 -0.28
C PHE A 76 5.09 -2.73 -0.43
N LYS A 77 6.05 -3.32 -1.17
CA LYS A 77 6.19 -4.79 -1.26
C LYS A 77 6.36 -5.45 0.11
N GLY A 78 7.23 -4.90 0.96
CA GLY A 78 7.41 -5.42 2.31
C GLY A 78 6.14 -5.31 3.16
N ALA A 79 5.39 -4.21 3.03
CA ALA A 79 4.12 -4.04 3.72
C ALA A 79 3.07 -5.09 3.30
N MET A 80 2.96 -5.39 2.00
CA MET A 80 2.08 -6.45 1.49
C MET A 80 2.43 -7.82 2.08
N LEU A 81 3.72 -8.14 2.17
CA LEU A 81 4.17 -9.39 2.81
C LEU A 81 3.76 -9.43 4.27
N ILE A 82 4.00 -8.36 5.04
CA ILE A 82 3.61 -8.29 6.46
C ILE A 82 2.10 -8.51 6.64
N ALA A 83 1.28 -7.91 5.76
CA ALA A 83 -0.17 -8.11 5.70
C ALA A 83 -0.60 -9.53 5.29
N GLY A 84 0.34 -10.37 4.86
CA GLY A 84 0.11 -11.78 4.49
C GLY A 84 -0.13 -12.02 3.00
N TYR A 85 0.04 -11.00 2.16
CA TYR A 85 -0.12 -11.10 0.72
C TYR A 85 1.19 -11.50 0.05
N LEU A 86 1.25 -12.73 -0.47
CA LEU A 86 2.41 -13.25 -1.18
C LEU A 86 2.35 -12.92 -2.68
N PRO A 87 3.47 -12.53 -3.30
CA PRO A 87 3.52 -12.35 -4.74
C PRO A 87 3.29 -13.68 -5.46
N THR A 88 2.60 -13.64 -6.60
CA THR A 88 2.37 -14.82 -7.44
C THR A 88 3.67 -15.32 -8.07
N GLU A 89 4.55 -14.40 -8.46
CA GLU A 89 5.86 -14.69 -9.03
C GLU A 89 6.95 -13.91 -8.29
N LYS A 90 7.88 -14.66 -7.68
CA LYS A 90 9.05 -14.08 -6.98
C LYS A 90 10.12 -13.68 -8.00
N GLY A 91 10.86 -12.60 -7.76
CA GLY A 91 11.94 -12.12 -8.62
C GLY A 91 11.51 -11.07 -9.66
N GLU A 92 10.20 -10.91 -9.90
CA GLU A 92 9.70 -9.83 -10.76
C GLU A 92 9.83 -8.46 -10.09
N GLN A 93 10.03 -7.41 -10.90
CA GLN A 93 10.02 -6.05 -10.39
C GLN A 93 8.60 -5.63 -9.95
N ASN A 94 7.58 -5.95 -10.73
CA ASN A 94 6.20 -5.57 -10.45
C ASN A 94 5.41 -6.79 -9.96
N TRP A 95 5.34 -7.00 -8.64
CA TRP A 95 4.61 -8.14 -8.09
C TRP A 95 3.10 -8.03 -8.31
N HIS A 96 2.49 -9.15 -8.68
CA HIS A 96 1.05 -9.36 -8.70
C HIS A 96 0.62 -10.25 -7.52
N PHE A 97 -0.64 -10.15 -7.11
CA PHE A 97 -1.17 -10.84 -5.92
C PHE A 97 -2.56 -11.40 -6.19
N LYS A 98 -2.94 -12.42 -5.42
CA LYS A 98 -4.32 -12.95 -5.38
C LYS A 98 -5.21 -12.08 -4.49
N ILE A 99 -5.53 -10.90 -4.99
CA ILE A 99 -6.28 -9.88 -4.25
C ILE A 99 -7.41 -9.30 -5.10
N LYS A 100 -8.30 -8.56 -4.45
CA LYS A 100 -9.33 -7.72 -5.06
C LYS A 100 -9.56 -6.47 -4.20
N PRO A 101 -10.15 -5.40 -4.75
CA PRO A 101 -10.61 -4.28 -3.94
C PRO A 101 -11.60 -4.73 -2.87
N ALA A 102 -11.49 -4.17 -1.68
CA ALA A 102 -12.45 -4.42 -0.61
C ALA A 102 -13.86 -3.92 -0.94
N TYR A 103 -13.93 -2.87 -1.77
CA TYR A 103 -15.15 -2.29 -2.29
C TYR A 103 -15.16 -2.46 -3.81
N ASP A 104 -16.03 -3.35 -4.30
CA ASP A 104 -16.16 -3.63 -5.72
C ASP A 104 -17.14 -2.64 -6.37
N GLU A 105 -16.84 -2.20 -7.59
CA GLU A 105 -17.71 -1.27 -8.34
C GLU A 105 -19.11 -1.84 -8.65
N LYS A 106 -19.24 -3.16 -8.76
CA LYS A 106 -20.50 -3.86 -9.09
C LYS A 106 -21.48 -3.88 -7.92
N SER A 107 -21.00 -3.66 -6.71
CA SER A 107 -21.76 -3.54 -5.48
C SER A 107 -22.43 -2.18 -5.38
N PHE A 108 -22.01 -1.22 -6.22
CA PHE A 108 -22.64 0.07 -6.37
C PHE A 108 -23.62 0.06 -7.55
N SER A 109 -24.59 0.96 -7.53
CA SER A 109 -25.50 1.13 -8.66
C SER A 109 -24.73 1.49 -9.94
N HIS A 110 -25.28 1.14 -11.09
CA HIS A 110 -24.66 1.39 -12.40
C HIS A 110 -24.26 2.87 -12.61
N ASP A 111 -25.09 3.79 -12.11
CA ASP A 111 -24.82 5.24 -12.20
C ASP A 111 -23.59 5.64 -11.39
N ILE A 112 -23.42 5.08 -10.19
CA ILE A 112 -22.26 5.32 -9.33
C ILE A 112 -20.99 4.73 -9.94
N ALA A 113 -21.05 3.50 -10.46
CA ALA A 113 -19.91 2.90 -11.15
C ALA A 113 -19.49 3.72 -12.39
N SER A 114 -20.46 4.20 -13.17
CA SER A 114 -20.23 5.07 -14.32
C SER A 114 -19.60 6.42 -13.92
N GLN A 115 -20.09 7.04 -12.84
CA GLN A 115 -19.52 8.26 -12.28
C GLN A 115 -18.09 8.04 -11.78
N ASN A 116 -17.82 6.97 -11.04
CA ASN A 116 -16.49 6.63 -10.55
C ASN A 116 -15.49 6.46 -11.71
N LYS A 117 -15.91 5.79 -12.78
CA LYS A 117 -15.10 5.64 -13.99
C LYS A 117 -14.81 6.98 -14.67
N ARG A 118 -15.80 7.88 -14.77
CA ARG A 118 -15.61 9.23 -15.31
C ARG A 118 -14.66 10.07 -14.46
N LEU A 119 -14.79 9.97 -13.14
CA LEU A 119 -13.93 10.64 -12.17
C LEU A 119 -12.55 9.97 -12.03
N ARG A 120 -12.34 8.81 -12.68
CA ARG A 120 -11.12 7.98 -12.60
C ARG A 120 -10.75 7.69 -11.15
N LEU A 121 -11.75 7.34 -10.34
CA LEU A 121 -11.51 7.02 -8.94
C LEU A 121 -10.57 5.81 -8.80
N PRO A 122 -9.75 5.78 -7.74
CA PRO A 122 -8.86 4.67 -7.46
C PRO A 122 -9.65 3.36 -7.31
N ALA A 123 -9.12 2.28 -7.88
CA ALA A 123 -9.76 0.97 -7.81
C ALA A 123 -9.65 0.40 -6.40
N TYR A 124 -8.52 0.63 -5.73
CA TYR A 124 -8.27 0.29 -4.34
C TYR A 124 -8.34 1.54 -3.47
N ARG A 125 -9.18 1.50 -2.44
CA ARG A 125 -9.42 2.65 -1.55
C ARG A 125 -9.87 2.19 -0.18
N SER A 126 -9.54 2.95 0.86
CA SER A 126 -9.86 2.60 2.25
C SER A 126 -11.34 2.80 2.61
N THR A 127 -12.11 3.50 1.77
CA THR A 127 -13.56 3.73 1.90
C THR A 127 -14.31 3.54 0.59
N PRO A 128 -15.59 3.19 0.62
CA PRO A 128 -16.36 2.90 -0.58
C PRO A 128 -16.73 4.11 -1.46
N GLN A 129 -16.61 5.38 -1.02
CA GLN A 129 -17.37 6.49 -1.67
C GLN A 129 -16.61 7.81 -1.88
N GLY A 130 -15.28 7.80 -2.05
CA GLY A 130 -14.52 9.06 -2.24
C GLY A 130 -14.51 9.99 -1.02
N GLU A 131 -15.24 9.62 0.03
CA GLU A 131 -15.11 10.14 1.38
C GLU A 131 -13.71 9.85 1.90
N GLN A 132 -13.09 10.85 2.53
CA GLN A 132 -11.83 10.63 3.20
C GLN A 132 -12.05 9.75 4.43
N ASP A 133 -11.30 8.64 4.51
CA ASP A 133 -11.28 7.79 5.69
C ASP A 133 -10.72 8.58 6.89
N PRO A 134 -11.54 8.86 7.92
CA PRO A 134 -11.08 9.70 9.03
C PRO A 134 -9.91 9.07 9.80
N GLY A 135 -9.90 7.74 9.93
CA GLY A 135 -8.82 7.02 10.62
C GLY A 135 -7.52 7.06 9.82
N LEU A 136 -7.59 6.82 8.51
CA LEU A 136 -6.42 6.92 7.64
C LEU A 136 -5.91 8.36 7.56
N ASN A 137 -6.80 9.35 7.49
CA ASN A 137 -6.42 10.75 7.45
C ASN A 137 -5.72 11.17 8.76
N ALA A 138 -6.25 10.76 9.92
CA ALA A 138 -5.60 11.02 11.20
C ALA A 138 -4.19 10.42 11.27
N LEU A 139 -4.00 9.19 10.78
CA LEU A 139 -2.68 8.55 10.68
C LEU A 139 -1.76 9.32 9.71
N ALA A 140 -2.29 9.76 8.56
CA ALA A 140 -1.53 10.53 7.59
C ALA A 140 -1.08 11.90 8.16
N GLN A 141 -1.97 12.60 8.86
CA GLN A 141 -1.62 13.85 9.54
C GLN A 141 -0.57 13.64 10.63
N LYS A 142 -0.66 12.53 11.40
CA LYS A 142 0.37 12.17 12.39
C LYS A 142 1.73 11.99 11.73
N VAL A 143 1.80 11.27 10.60
CA VAL A 143 3.04 11.12 9.83
C VAL A 143 3.60 12.48 9.39
N LEU A 144 2.76 13.34 8.81
CA LEU A 144 3.17 14.66 8.32
C LEU A 144 3.62 15.59 9.47
N ALA A 145 2.98 15.50 10.62
CA ALA A 145 3.34 16.25 11.81
C ALA A 145 4.69 15.80 12.38
N SER A 146 4.97 14.49 12.42
CA SER A 146 6.26 13.97 12.89
C SER A 146 7.43 14.45 12.02
N HIS A 147 7.23 14.67 10.71
CA HIS A 147 8.29 15.17 9.83
C HIS A 147 8.55 16.68 10.03
N ARG A 148 7.56 17.47 10.46
CA ARG A 148 7.77 18.90 10.78
C ARG A 148 8.59 19.13 12.06
N GLY A 149 8.77 18.12 12.90
CA GLY A 149 9.62 18.21 14.09
C GLY A 149 11.12 18.20 13.79
N ASP A 150 11.53 17.54 12.69
CA ASP A 150 12.94 17.39 12.32
C ASP A 150 13.49 18.55 11.46
N ASP A 151 12.61 19.38 10.88
CA ASP A 151 13.00 20.50 10.00
C ASP A 151 13.47 21.76 10.77
N THR A 152 13.65 21.71 12.09
CA THR A 152 14.16 22.84 12.88
C THR A 152 15.68 23.06 12.77
N TYR A 153 16.39 22.34 11.89
CA TYR A 153 17.83 22.53 11.61
C TYR A 153 18.16 22.89 10.15
N ALA A 154 17.28 23.62 9.45
CA ALA A 154 17.58 24.17 8.12
C ALA A 154 17.54 25.71 8.06
N VAL A 155 17.84 26.39 9.17
CA VAL A 155 18.28 27.79 9.17
C VAL A 155 19.50 27.92 10.06
N MET A 156 20.67 27.54 9.53
CA MET A 156 21.93 28.15 9.95
C MET A 156 22.78 28.42 8.71
N ILE A 157 22.76 29.71 8.35
CA ILE A 157 23.77 30.54 7.65
C ILE A 157 24.24 30.07 6.27
#